data_AF-A0A7W4W0F0-F1
#
_entry.id   AF-A0A7W4W0F0-F1
#
_cell.length_a   1.000
_cell.length_b   1.000
_cell.length_c   1.000
_cell.angle_alpha   90.00
_cell.angle_beta   90.00
_cell.angle_gamma   90.00
#
_symmetry.space_group_name_H-M   'P 1'
#
loop_
_entity.id
_entity.type
_entity.pdbx_description
1 polymer ?
#
loop_
_entity_poly.entity_id
_entity_poly.type
_entity_poly.pdbx_seq_one_letter_code
_entity_poly.pdbx_strand_id
1 'polypeptide(L)'
;MTKRLLPAAAAAALVLALATGCGGDGDGGGRPSVDELSQGIQDNLGDQLGDAMTDDVADCMAEAFHDSDLSDEALQAIADGDEDYDPSDEDKDALGSLTSESVATCAAELAGQ
;
A
#
# COMPACT_ATOMS: atom_id res chain seq x y z
N MET A 1 -18.79 9.64 56.36
CA MET A 1 -18.71 8.18 56.63
C MET A 1 -19.98 7.61 56.02
N THR A 2 -19.96 6.88 54.91
CA THR A 2 -19.40 5.52 54.74
C THR A 2 -19.05 5.25 53.27
N LYS A 3 -18.09 4.34 53.10
CA LYS A 3 -17.34 3.95 51.90
C LYS A 3 -17.99 2.71 51.25
N ARG A 4 -17.79 2.51 49.93
CA ARG A 4 -17.53 1.25 49.17
C ARG A 4 -18.16 1.29 47.75
N LEU A 5 -17.37 1.33 46.65
CA LEU A 5 -16.80 0.20 45.86
C LEU A 5 -17.93 -0.65 45.20
N LEU A 6 -17.98 -1.02 43.92
CA LEU A 6 -17.07 -1.16 42.76
C LEU A 6 -17.97 -1.48 41.51
N PRO A 7 -17.46 -1.83 40.30
CA PRO A 7 -18.00 -1.46 38.98
C PRO A 7 -18.76 -2.60 38.26
N ALA A 8 -19.41 -2.28 37.14
CA ALA A 8 -19.81 -3.25 36.09
C ALA A 8 -19.70 -2.51 34.74
N ALA A 9 -18.71 -2.78 33.90
CA ALA A 9 -18.65 -3.91 32.97
C ALA A 9 -19.86 -3.95 32.02
N ALA A 10 -19.75 -3.18 30.94
CA ALA A 10 -20.38 -3.42 29.64
C ALA A 10 -19.42 -2.80 28.62
N ALA A 11 -18.36 -3.51 28.20
CA ALA A 11 -18.39 -4.54 27.16
C ALA A 11 -19.05 -4.03 25.87
N ALA A 12 -18.18 -3.79 24.89
CA ALA A 12 -18.39 -3.89 23.45
C ALA A 12 -19.41 -2.95 22.77
N ALA A 13 -18.86 -1.91 22.14
CA ALA A 13 -19.16 -1.61 20.73
C ALA A 13 -17.95 -0.87 20.14
N LEU A 14 -16.84 -1.60 19.97
CA LEU A 14 -15.80 -1.21 19.02
C LEU A 14 -16.45 -1.37 17.64
N VAL A 15 -16.98 -0.27 17.11
CA VAL A 15 -17.26 -0.17 15.67
C VAL A 15 -15.90 0.04 15.01
N LEU A 16 -15.12 -1.05 14.91
CA LEU A 16 -14.13 -1.16 13.85
C LEU A 16 -14.97 -1.17 12.58
N ALA A 17 -15.01 -0.04 11.89
CA ALA A 17 -15.28 -0.04 10.47
C ALA A 17 -14.22 -0.95 9.86
N LEU A 18 -14.64 -2.18 9.56
CA LEU A 18 -13.87 -3.11 8.78
C LEU A 18 -13.55 -2.39 7.47
N ALA A 19 -12.27 -2.04 7.31
CA ALA A 19 -11.67 -1.85 6.02
C ALA A 19 -12.19 -2.97 5.12
N THR A 20 -12.84 -2.55 4.06
CA THR A 20 -13.24 -3.38 2.92
C THR A 20 -11.97 -3.86 2.24
N GLY A 21 -11.32 -4.87 2.80
CA GLY A 21 -10.49 -5.78 2.04
C GLY A 21 -11.38 -6.86 1.47
N CYS A 22 -11.59 -6.84 0.15
CA CYS A 22 -11.71 -8.01 -0.74
C CYS A 22 -12.44 -7.61 -2.04
N GLY A 23 -11.65 -7.27 -3.07
CA GLY A 23 -11.94 -7.53 -4.49
C GLY A 23 -13.23 -6.96 -5.11
N GLY A 24 -13.07 -5.92 -5.92
CA GLY A 24 -13.87 -5.70 -7.12
C GLY A 24 -15.34 -5.33 -6.92
N ASP A 25 -15.61 -4.05 -6.63
CA ASP A 25 -16.90 -3.41 -6.95
C ASP A 25 -16.70 -1.88 -6.91
N GLY A 26 -15.80 -1.39 -7.77
CA GLY A 26 -15.50 0.02 -7.98
C GLY A 26 -15.75 0.38 -9.44
N ASP A 27 -17.00 0.71 -9.74
CA ASP A 27 -17.39 1.41 -10.97
C ASP A 27 -16.58 2.72 -11.08
N GLY A 28 -15.46 2.71 -11.82
CA GLY A 28 -14.71 3.92 -12.17
C GLY A 28 -13.21 3.68 -12.32
N GLY A 29 -12.73 3.55 -13.56
CA GLY A 29 -11.30 3.54 -13.88
C GLY A 29 -10.63 4.83 -13.40
N GLY A 30 -10.05 4.77 -12.20
CA GLY A 30 -9.38 5.87 -11.54
C GLY A 30 -8.26 5.33 -10.67
N ARG A 31 -7.27 6.19 -10.43
CA ARG A 31 -6.04 5.88 -9.69
C ARG A 31 -6.30 5.10 -8.39
N PRO A 32 -5.65 3.94 -8.18
CA PRO A 32 -5.77 3.18 -6.92
C PRO A 32 -5.16 3.96 -5.76
N SER A 33 -5.58 3.64 -4.54
CA SER A 33 -5.09 4.30 -3.32
C SER A 33 -3.65 3.88 -3.00
N VAL A 34 -2.93 4.69 -2.22
CA VAL A 34 -1.59 4.33 -1.70
C VAL A 34 -1.62 3.01 -0.92
N ASP A 35 -2.65 2.77 -0.10
CA ASP A 35 -2.79 1.50 0.64
C ASP A 35 -2.98 0.28 -0.28
N GLU A 36 -3.67 0.45 -1.41
CA GLU A 36 -3.90 -0.62 -2.40
C GLU A 36 -2.61 -0.89 -3.18
N LEU A 37 -1.90 0.17 -3.58
CA LEU A 37 -0.59 0.07 -4.20
C LEU A 37 0.43 -0.58 -3.26
N SER A 38 0.49 -0.18 -1.98
CA SER A 38 1.40 -0.74 -1.00
C SER A 38 1.19 -2.25 -0.85
N GLN A 39 -0.07 -2.69 -0.72
CA GLN A 39 -0.40 -4.12 -0.69
C GLN A 39 0.04 -4.84 -1.96
N GLY A 40 -0.26 -4.29 -3.14
CA GLY A 40 0.17 -4.87 -4.41
C GLY A 40 1.70 -4.97 -4.52
N ILE A 41 2.43 -3.94 -4.11
CA ILE A 41 3.90 -3.93 -4.09
C ILE A 41 4.43 -4.97 -3.09
N GLN A 42 3.84 -5.11 -1.90
CA GLN A 42 4.23 -6.15 -0.94
C GLN A 42 3.97 -7.55 -1.48
N ASP A 43 2.82 -7.79 -2.11
CA ASP A 43 2.48 -9.10 -2.66
C ASP A 43 3.38 -9.48 -3.86
N ASN A 44 3.80 -8.51 -4.68
CA ASN A 44 4.61 -8.76 -5.88
C ASN A 44 6.12 -8.69 -5.66
N LEU A 45 6.57 -7.74 -4.83
CA LEU A 45 7.99 -7.50 -4.55
C LEU A 45 8.42 -8.03 -3.19
N GLY A 46 7.51 -8.26 -2.25
CA GLY A 46 7.84 -8.79 -0.92
C GLY A 46 8.50 -10.15 -0.98
N ASP A 47 8.06 -11.04 -1.87
CA ASP A 47 8.73 -12.33 -2.10
C ASP A 47 10.13 -12.19 -2.72
N GLN A 48 10.38 -11.13 -3.50
CA GLN A 48 11.66 -10.88 -4.17
C GLN A 48 12.68 -10.17 -3.28
N LEU A 49 12.21 -9.24 -2.46
CA LEU A 49 13.02 -8.39 -1.58
C LEU A 49 13.13 -8.96 -0.15
N GLY A 50 12.25 -9.90 0.22
CA GLY A 50 12.27 -10.58 1.51
C GLY A 50 12.19 -9.62 2.69
N ASP A 51 13.04 -9.82 3.71
CA ASP A 51 13.10 -8.96 4.90
C ASP A 51 13.44 -7.47 4.60
N ALA A 52 13.90 -7.13 3.39
CA ALA A 52 14.13 -5.75 2.99
C ALA A 52 12.82 -5.00 2.63
N MET A 53 11.75 -5.75 2.36
CA MET A 53 10.43 -5.18 2.09
C MET A 53 9.64 -5.07 3.40
N THR A 54 9.77 -3.94 4.08
CA THR A 54 8.93 -3.62 5.23
C THR A 54 7.68 -2.88 4.78
N ASP A 55 6.64 -2.87 5.62
CA ASP A 55 5.44 -2.06 5.40
C ASP A 55 5.81 -0.59 5.08
N ASP A 56 6.76 -0.03 5.83
CA ASP A 56 7.22 1.35 5.62
C ASP A 56 7.89 1.56 4.24
N VAL A 57 8.65 0.56 3.75
CA VAL A 57 9.27 0.63 2.41
C VAL A 57 8.19 0.55 1.34
N ALA A 58 7.21 -0.34 1.53
CA ALA A 58 6.09 -0.51 0.62
C ALA A 58 5.22 0.75 0.53
N ASP A 59 4.88 1.34 1.67
CA ASP A 59 4.10 2.58 1.74
C ASP A 59 4.83 3.73 1.05
N CYS A 60 6.13 3.90 1.31
CA CYS A 60 6.94 4.92 0.66
C CYS A 60 7.02 4.72 -0.87
N MET A 61 7.16 3.48 -1.34
CA MET A 61 7.13 3.18 -2.77
C MET A 61 5.75 3.42 -3.38
N ALA A 62 4.68 3.06 -2.66
CA ALA A 62 3.31 3.27 -3.09
C ALA A 62 2.97 4.76 -3.20
N GLU A 63 3.44 5.59 -2.27
CA GLU A 63 3.34 7.05 -2.36
C GLU A 63 4.08 7.58 -3.59
N ALA A 64 5.30 7.11 -3.85
CA ALA A 64 6.06 7.51 -5.04
C ALA A 64 5.36 7.13 -6.34
N PHE A 65 4.76 5.94 -6.43
CA PHE A 65 3.98 5.50 -7.59
C PHE A 65 2.67 6.28 -7.73
N HIS A 66 1.99 6.55 -6.62
CA HIS A 66 0.77 7.37 -6.60
C HIS A 66 1.03 8.86 -6.90
N ASP A 67 2.23 9.39 -6.70
CA ASP A 67 2.54 10.78 -7.09
C ASP A 67 3.17 10.88 -8.49
N SER A 68 3.55 9.74 -9.07
CA SER A 68 4.24 9.70 -10.37
C SER A 68 3.35 10.02 -11.57
N ASP A 69 3.98 10.12 -12.75
CA ASP A 69 3.29 10.26 -14.04
C ASP A 69 2.78 8.91 -14.62
N LEU A 70 2.77 7.83 -13.83
CA LEU A 70 2.21 6.55 -14.26
C LEU A 70 0.71 6.64 -14.54
N SER A 71 0.27 5.93 -15.57
CA SER A 71 -1.15 5.80 -15.89
C SER A 71 -1.93 5.12 -14.75
N ASP A 72 -3.20 5.51 -14.60
CA ASP A 72 -4.10 4.89 -13.62
C ASP A 72 -4.21 3.38 -13.87
N GLU A 73 -4.21 2.94 -15.13
CA GLU A 73 -4.18 1.52 -15.51
C GLU A 73 -2.89 0.82 -15.06
N ALA A 74 -1.71 1.45 -15.19
CA ALA A 74 -0.46 0.86 -14.74
C ALA A 74 -0.41 0.73 -13.21
N LEU A 75 -0.92 1.73 -12.50
CA LEU A 75 -1.03 1.69 -11.04
C LEU A 75 -2.03 0.64 -10.59
N GLN A 76 -3.15 0.52 -11.30
CA GLN A 76 -4.17 -0.50 -11.03
C GLN A 76 -3.56 -1.90 -11.21
N ALA A 77 -2.79 -2.12 -12.28
CA ALA A 77 -2.09 -3.38 -12.51
C ALA A 77 -1.10 -3.71 -11.39
N ILE A 78 -0.38 -2.73 -10.85
CA ILE A 78 0.52 -2.93 -9.71
C ILE A 78 -0.27 -3.31 -8.45
N ALA A 79 -1.36 -2.59 -8.18
CA ALA A 79 -2.22 -2.84 -7.02
C ALA A 79 -2.89 -4.23 -7.09
N ASP A 80 -3.34 -4.64 -8.27
CA ASP A 80 -3.97 -5.94 -8.51
C ASP A 80 -2.95 -7.09 -8.65
N GLY A 81 -1.65 -6.77 -8.77
CA GLY A 81 -0.60 -7.75 -9.04
C GLY A 81 -0.76 -8.44 -10.39
N ASP A 82 -1.21 -7.69 -11.39
CA ASP A 82 -1.41 -8.19 -12.74
C ASP A 82 -0.06 -8.35 -13.46
N GLU A 83 0.50 -9.55 -13.37
CA GLU A 83 1.74 -9.94 -14.06
C GLU A 83 1.57 -10.01 -15.59
N ASP A 84 0.33 -10.11 -16.09
CA ASP A 84 0.00 -10.20 -17.50
C ASP A 84 -0.25 -8.82 -18.14
N TYR A 85 -0.29 -7.76 -17.33
CA TYR A 85 -0.40 -6.38 -17.81
C TYR A 85 0.85 -5.99 -18.61
N ASP A 86 0.65 -5.48 -19.83
CA ASP A 86 1.71 -4.92 -20.67
C ASP A 86 1.67 -3.39 -20.57
N PRO A 87 2.51 -2.76 -19.72
CA PRO A 87 2.58 -1.31 -19.62
C PRO A 87 3.00 -0.69 -20.95
N SER A 88 2.57 0.55 -21.18
CA SER A 88 3.06 1.35 -22.31
C SER A 88 4.58 1.56 -22.22
N ASP A 89 5.22 1.91 -23.33
CA ASP A 89 6.66 2.20 -23.32
C ASP A 89 6.97 3.39 -22.38
N GLU A 90 6.08 4.39 -22.32
CA GLU A 90 6.20 5.49 -21.36
C GLU A 90 6.10 5.02 -19.90
N ASP A 91 5.13 4.17 -19.58
CA ASP A 91 4.95 3.64 -18.23
C ASP A 91 6.13 2.74 -17.82
N LYS A 92 6.68 1.95 -18.74
CA LYS A 92 7.86 1.08 -18.50
C LYS A 92 9.08 1.91 -18.10
N ASP A 93 9.36 3.00 -18.82
CA ASP A 93 10.49 3.90 -18.52
C ASP A 93 10.29 4.62 -17.18
N ALA A 94 9.06 5.08 -16.92
CA ALA A 94 8.70 5.70 -15.65
C ALA A 94 8.86 4.70 -14.49
N LEU A 95 8.26 3.50 -14.59
CA LEU A 95 8.36 2.44 -13.59
C LEU A 95 9.80 2.05 -13.29
N GLY A 96 10.63 1.82 -14.32
CA GLY A 96 12.03 1.40 -14.11
C GLY A 96 12.86 2.45 -13.37
N SER A 97 12.67 3.72 -13.72
CA SER A 97 13.36 4.85 -13.09
C SER A 97 12.85 5.09 -11.67
N LEU A 98 11.52 5.13 -11.52
CA LEU A 98 10.84 5.35 -10.24
C LEU A 98 11.15 4.24 -9.26
N THR A 99 11.06 2.96 -9.65
CA THR A 99 11.33 1.82 -8.76
C THR A 99 12.75 1.86 -8.23
N SER A 100 13.73 2.14 -9.09
CA SER A 100 15.14 2.19 -8.68
C SER A 100 15.40 3.36 -7.72
N GLU A 101 14.80 4.52 -7.99
CA GLU A 101 14.95 5.73 -7.19
C GLU A 101 14.18 5.65 -5.88
N SER A 102 12.94 5.15 -5.90
CA SER A 102 12.07 4.99 -4.73
C SER A 102 12.62 3.92 -3.80
N VAL A 103 13.04 2.76 -4.29
CA VAL A 103 13.67 1.73 -3.43
C VAL A 103 14.91 2.28 -2.75
N ALA A 104 15.81 2.95 -3.49
CA ALA A 104 17.02 3.50 -2.91
C ALA A 104 16.74 4.62 -1.91
N THR A 105 15.79 5.50 -2.22
CA THR A 105 15.42 6.65 -1.38
C THR A 105 14.66 6.17 -0.14
N CYS A 106 13.59 5.40 -0.29
CA CYS A 106 12.79 4.84 0.79
C CYS A 106 13.63 3.97 1.71
N ALA A 107 14.44 3.04 1.18
CA ALA A 107 15.31 2.22 2.01
C ALA A 107 16.36 3.06 2.76
N ALA A 108 16.90 4.12 2.15
CA ALA A 108 17.87 5.00 2.80
C ALA A 108 17.23 5.90 3.87
N GLU A 109 16.02 6.43 3.62
CA GLU A 109 15.26 7.23 4.57
C GLU A 109 14.91 6.39 5.79
N LEU A 110 14.43 5.17 5.58
CA LEU A 110 13.99 4.27 6.65
C LEU A 110 15.15 3.64 7.42
N ALA A 111 16.29 3.36 6.76
CA ALA A 111 17.50 2.90 7.44
C ALA A 111 18.20 3.99 8.28
N GLY A 112 17.82 5.26 8.09
CA GLY A 112 18.32 6.41 8.84
C GLY A 112 17.51 6.74 10.10
N GLN A 113 16.40 6.05 10.36
CA GLN A 113 15.48 6.30 11.50
C GLN A 113 15.80 5.45 12.73
#